data_AF-A0A7S0ILS6-F1
#
_entry.id   AF-A0A7S0ILS6-F1
#
_cell.length_a   1.000
_cell.length_b   1.000
_cell.length_c   1.000
_cell.angle_alpha   90.00
_cell.angle_beta   90.00
_cell.angle_gamma   90.00
#
_symmetry.space_group_name_H-M   'P 1'
#
loop_
_entity.id
_entity.type
_entity.pdbx_description
1 polymer ?
#
loop_
_entity_poly.entity_id
_entity_poly.type
_entity_poly.pdbx_seq_one_letter_code
_entity_poly.pdbx_strand_id
1 'polypeptide(L)'
;AWPLLCHFLATVLLQHLKQHLPSIVAEITQLAVGTERRLAELGPPMPADDAGKTALIQTIVASFCRDFVGALVEKRADIKTGRRIKDSFLTLQTQLRAVSPFDAENYSNTYLLEAARDCEGNHLSMPIPPIELLEHMLQHPERRPIRLLLQPCLACLHTVYEELRAMSCKLLKKASMSRFPTLQARIRDESDGLLLRARGACEMKLQELVDMEEAYISTDDAVFLRELADAVKKLVNGVDATLLRSILSSYFATVVRTISNAAPKAVMLFMVKATQEQVYACLFERVGRQTPAGLLEEPAEMEAKRRADEEVLGKLRAARGTLETLA
;
A
#
# COMPACT_ATOMS: atom_id res chain seq x y z
N ALA A 1 -7.32 31.25 -80.50
CA ALA A 1 -6.29 30.40 -79.87
C ALA A 1 -6.32 30.49 -78.33
N TRP A 2 -6.25 31.69 -77.75
CA TRP A 2 -6.22 31.91 -76.29
C TRP A 2 -7.39 31.35 -75.45
N PRO A 3 -8.67 31.37 -75.89
CA PRO A 3 -9.79 30.88 -75.06
C PRO A 3 -9.80 29.35 -74.86
N LEU A 4 -9.36 28.60 -75.87
CA LEU A 4 -9.27 27.14 -75.83
C LEU A 4 -8.17 26.65 -74.87
N LEU A 5 -7.06 27.39 -74.78
CA LEU A 5 -5.98 27.08 -73.85
C LEU A 5 -6.43 27.31 -72.40
N CYS A 6 -7.12 28.42 -72.12
CA CYS A 6 -7.70 28.67 -70.80
C CYS A 6 -8.72 27.61 -70.40
N HIS A 7 -9.57 27.17 -71.34
CA HIS A 7 -10.55 26.12 -71.07
C HIS A 7 -9.86 24.77 -70.81
N PHE A 8 -8.85 24.41 -71.61
CA PHE A 8 -8.08 23.18 -71.42
C PHE A 8 -7.33 23.15 -70.07
N LEU A 9 -6.67 24.25 -69.70
CA LEU A 9 -6.03 24.41 -68.39
C LEU A 9 -7.02 24.30 -67.24
N ALA A 10 -8.20 24.92 -67.35
CA ALA A 10 -9.24 24.83 -66.33
C ALA A 10 -9.75 23.38 -66.16
N THR A 11 -9.96 22.65 -67.25
CA THR A 11 -10.42 21.26 -67.22
C THR A 11 -9.37 20.33 -66.62
N VAL A 12 -8.10 20.49 -67.01
CA VAL A 12 -6.97 19.72 -66.46
C VAL A 12 -6.84 19.98 -64.96
N LEU A 13 -6.94 21.25 -64.53
CA LEU A 13 -6.82 21.64 -63.13
C LEU A 13 -8.00 21.13 -62.28
N LEU A 14 -9.23 21.17 -62.81
CA LEU A 14 -10.41 20.59 -62.16
C LEU A 14 -10.33 19.06 -62.03
N GLN A 15 -9.84 18.37 -63.06
CA GLN A 15 -9.67 16.92 -63.03
C GLN A 15 -8.58 16.51 -62.03
N HIS A 16 -7.49 17.28 -61.97
CA HIS A 16 -6.43 17.08 -60.99
C HIS A 16 -6.92 17.35 -59.55
N LEU A 17 -7.68 18.43 -59.33
CA LEU A 17 -8.32 18.72 -58.04
C LEU A 17 -9.25 17.59 -57.60
N LYS A 18 -10.09 17.05 -58.49
CA LYS A 18 -10.99 15.93 -58.18
C LYS A 18 -10.25 14.63 -57.84
N GLN A 19 -9.11 14.37 -58.49
CA GLN A 19 -8.30 13.18 -58.20
C GLN A 19 -7.60 13.28 -56.83
N HIS A 20 -7.17 14.48 -56.44
CA HIS A 20 -6.46 14.70 -55.17
C HIS A 20 -7.38 15.02 -53.98
N LEU A 21 -8.64 15.42 -54.22
CA LEU A 21 -9.63 15.72 -53.16
C LEU A 21 -9.80 14.58 -52.13
N PRO A 22 -9.98 13.30 -52.53
CA PRO A 22 -10.18 12.21 -51.57
C PRO A 22 -8.96 11.99 -50.66
N SER A 23 -7.76 12.19 -51.21
CA SER A 23 -6.51 12.09 -50.47
C SER A 23 -6.40 13.21 -49.43
N ILE A 24 -6.74 14.45 -49.82
CA ILE A 24 -6.73 15.61 -48.92
C ILE A 24 -7.76 15.43 -47.80
N VAL A 25 -8.95 14.93 -48.11
CA VAL A 25 -9.99 14.65 -47.09
C VAL A 25 -9.52 13.56 -46.11
N ALA A 26 -8.88 12.49 -46.60
CA ALA A 26 -8.33 11.45 -45.75
C ALA A 26 -7.23 11.98 -44.82
N GLU A 27 -6.33 12.82 -45.33
CA GLU A 27 -5.25 13.44 -44.55
C GLU A 27 -5.78 14.40 -43.48
N ILE A 28 -6.73 15.27 -43.83
CA ILE A 28 -7.41 16.17 -42.88
C ILE A 28 -8.12 15.36 -41.79
N THR A 29 -8.76 14.26 -42.16
CA THR A 29 -9.47 13.39 -41.21
C THR A 29 -8.48 12.71 -40.25
N GLN A 30 -7.35 12.20 -40.75
CA GLN A 30 -6.30 11.63 -39.90
C GLN A 30 -5.68 12.68 -38.96
N LEU A 31 -5.39 13.88 -39.47
CA LEU A 31 -4.89 15.00 -38.66
C LEU A 31 -5.89 15.43 -37.59
N ALA A 32 -7.19 15.45 -37.93
CA ALA A 32 -8.25 15.77 -36.98
C ALA A 32 -8.32 14.72 -35.86
N VAL A 33 -8.37 13.43 -36.20
CA VAL A 33 -8.38 12.33 -35.21
C VAL A 33 -7.13 12.36 -34.33
N GLY A 34 -5.95 12.61 -34.92
CA GLY A 34 -4.71 12.76 -34.16
C GLY A 34 -4.73 13.93 -33.19
N THR A 35 -5.30 15.06 -33.61
CA THR A 35 -5.45 16.27 -32.79
C THR A 35 -6.49 16.08 -31.69
N GLU A 36 -7.61 15.39 -31.96
CA GLU A 36 -8.60 15.00 -30.94
C GLU A 36 -7.99 14.09 -29.88
N ARG A 37 -7.13 13.15 -30.27
CA ARG A 37 -6.42 12.28 -29.32
C ARG A 37 -5.46 13.09 -28.43
N ARG A 38 -4.69 14.03 -28.99
CA ARG A 38 -3.82 14.93 -28.21
C ARG A 38 -4.62 15.80 -27.25
N LEU A 39 -5.76 16.33 -27.70
CA LEU A 39 -6.69 17.09 -26.84
C LEU A 39 -7.25 16.23 -25.70
N ALA A 40 -7.59 14.96 -25.97
CA ALA A 40 -8.02 14.03 -24.92
C ALA A 40 -6.91 13.76 -23.89
N GLU A 41 -5.65 13.67 -24.32
CA GLU A 41 -4.49 13.53 -23.42
C GLU A 41 -4.24 14.78 -22.56
N LEU A 42 -4.47 15.98 -23.10
CA LEU A 42 -4.37 17.26 -22.38
C LEU A 42 -5.56 17.50 -21.42
N GLY A 43 -6.66 16.77 -21.63
CA GLY A 43 -7.91 16.83 -20.87
C GLY A 43 -8.77 18.07 -21.13
N PRO A 44 -9.98 18.13 -20.53
CA PRO A 44 -10.97 19.18 -20.81
C PRO A 44 -10.50 20.57 -20.38
N PRO A 45 -11.01 21.67 -20.97
CA PRO A 45 -10.68 23.03 -20.55
C PRO A 45 -11.12 23.29 -19.10
N MET A 46 -10.46 24.26 -18.46
CA MET A 46 -10.76 24.63 -17.08
C MET A 46 -12.17 25.23 -16.96
N PRO A 47 -13.00 24.79 -16.00
CA PRO A 47 -14.29 25.42 -15.73
C PRO A 47 -14.10 26.87 -15.26
N ALA A 48 -14.88 27.80 -15.82
CA ALA A 48 -14.87 29.20 -15.40
C ALA A 48 -15.42 29.36 -13.97
N ASP A 49 -16.45 28.58 -13.62
CA ASP A 49 -17.14 28.67 -12.34
C ASP A 49 -16.43 27.90 -11.23
N ASP A 50 -16.44 28.46 -10.02
CA ASP A 50 -15.88 27.81 -8.83
C ASP A 50 -16.63 26.53 -8.45
N ALA A 51 -17.92 26.44 -8.79
CA ALA A 51 -18.70 25.20 -8.65
C ALA A 51 -18.17 24.09 -9.58
N GLY A 52 -17.82 24.43 -10.83
CA GLY A 52 -17.24 23.50 -11.80
C GLY A 52 -15.84 23.04 -11.39
N LYS A 53 -15.02 23.96 -10.86
CA LYS A 53 -13.69 23.63 -10.29
C LYS A 53 -13.81 22.66 -9.12
N THR A 54 -14.77 22.88 -8.23
CA THR A 54 -15.02 22.00 -7.07
C THR A 54 -15.46 20.60 -7.54
N ALA A 55 -16.36 20.51 -8.52
CA ALA A 55 -16.79 19.23 -9.10
C ALA A 55 -15.64 18.46 -9.77
N LEU A 56 -14.73 19.17 -10.45
CA LEU A 56 -13.53 18.59 -11.04
C LEU A 56 -12.59 18.01 -9.98
N ILE A 57 -12.31 18.76 -8.90
CA ILE A 57 -11.50 18.28 -7.78
C ILE A 57 -12.11 17.01 -7.18
N GLN A 58 -13.42 17.00 -6.96
CA GLN A 58 -14.12 15.83 -6.41
C GLN A 58 -14.03 14.61 -7.33
N THR A 59 -14.14 14.80 -8.65
CA THR A 59 -14.02 13.72 -9.62
C THR A 59 -12.60 13.16 -9.66
N ILE A 60 -11.59 14.03 -9.60
CA ILE A 60 -10.18 13.65 -9.53
C ILE A 60 -9.90 12.86 -8.25
N VAL A 61 -10.32 13.37 -7.10
CA VAL A 61 -10.16 12.69 -5.80
C VAL A 61 -10.89 11.35 -5.79
N ALA A 62 -12.14 11.30 -6.27
CA ALA A 62 -12.90 10.04 -6.34
C ALA A 62 -12.24 9.02 -7.27
N SER A 63 -11.67 9.46 -8.40
CA SER A 63 -10.90 8.58 -9.30
C SER A 63 -9.64 8.06 -8.63
N PHE A 64 -8.89 8.90 -7.93
CA PHE A 64 -7.72 8.47 -7.16
C PHE A 64 -8.09 7.43 -6.10
N CYS A 65 -9.14 7.67 -5.31
CA CYS A 65 -9.59 6.74 -4.29
C CYS A 65 -10.01 5.39 -4.89
N ARG A 66 -10.74 5.39 -6.02
CA ARG A 66 -11.09 4.15 -6.72
C ARG A 66 -9.86 3.39 -7.20
N ASP A 67 -8.90 4.08 -7.78
CA ASP A 67 -7.66 3.47 -8.25
C ASP A 67 -6.81 2.94 -7.08
N PHE A 68 -6.78 3.66 -5.96
CA PHE A 68 -6.07 3.26 -4.74
C PHE A 68 -6.67 1.98 -4.15
N VAL A 69 -7.99 1.95 -4.00
CA VAL A 69 -8.71 0.75 -3.51
C VAL A 69 -8.59 -0.40 -4.52
N GLY A 70 -8.72 -0.11 -5.82
CA GLY A 70 -8.55 -1.09 -6.90
C GLY A 70 -7.17 -1.74 -6.87
N ALA A 71 -6.10 -0.96 -6.70
CA ALA A 71 -4.73 -1.48 -6.60
C ALA A 71 -4.48 -2.40 -5.38
N LEU A 72 -5.30 -2.28 -4.32
CA LEU A 72 -5.23 -3.15 -3.15
C LEU A 72 -6.03 -4.45 -3.33
N VAL A 73 -7.19 -4.38 -3.99
CA VAL A 73 -8.16 -5.49 -4.08
C VAL A 73 -7.96 -6.34 -5.34
N GLU A 74 -7.58 -5.74 -6.45
CA GLU A 74 -7.56 -6.41 -7.75
C GLU A 74 -6.37 -7.36 -7.90
N LYS A 75 -6.68 -8.65 -8.09
CA LYS A 75 -5.68 -9.72 -8.30
C LYS A 75 -4.83 -9.54 -9.57
N ARG A 76 -5.22 -8.65 -10.49
CA ARG A 76 -4.57 -8.39 -11.78
C ARG A 76 -4.24 -6.90 -11.99
N ALA A 77 -4.14 -6.11 -10.92
CA ALA A 77 -3.67 -4.73 -11.04
C ALA A 77 -2.22 -4.68 -11.55
N ASP A 78 -1.91 -3.63 -12.32
CA ASP A 78 -0.55 -3.32 -12.82
C ASP A 78 0.45 -3.15 -11.66
N ILE A 79 -0.06 -2.79 -10.48
CA ILE A 79 0.68 -2.71 -9.23
C ILE A 79 0.36 -3.94 -8.36
N LYS A 80 1.33 -4.85 -8.22
CA LYS A 80 1.19 -6.11 -7.46
C LYS A 80 1.30 -5.91 -5.93
N THR A 81 0.67 -4.87 -5.36
CA THR A 81 0.79 -4.51 -3.94
C THR A 81 0.32 -5.65 -3.03
N GLY A 82 -0.83 -6.26 -3.32
CA GLY A 82 -1.36 -7.37 -2.51
C GLY A 82 -0.43 -8.60 -2.43
N ARG A 83 0.33 -8.89 -3.51
CA ARG A 83 1.33 -9.98 -3.49
C ARG A 83 2.50 -9.62 -2.57
N ARG A 84 3.00 -8.40 -2.63
CA ARG A 84 4.14 -7.95 -1.80
C ARG A 84 3.80 -7.90 -0.32
N ILE A 85 2.56 -7.54 0.02
CA ILE A 85 2.05 -7.62 1.39
C ILE A 85 2.05 -9.08 1.87
N LYS A 86 1.57 -10.02 1.03
CA LYS A 86 1.63 -11.45 1.34
C LYS A 86 3.08 -11.92 1.55
N ASP A 87 3.99 -11.54 0.67
CA ASP A 87 5.40 -11.92 0.78
C ASP A 87 6.01 -11.38 2.09
N SER A 88 5.65 -10.15 2.49
CA SER A 88 6.04 -9.56 3.77
C SER A 88 5.53 -10.37 4.97
N PHE A 89 4.31 -10.91 4.91
CA PHE A 89 3.78 -11.79 5.95
C PHE A 89 4.47 -13.16 5.99
N LEU A 90 4.88 -13.70 4.85
CA LEU A 90 5.67 -14.94 4.81
C LEU A 90 7.06 -14.72 5.41
N THR A 91 7.71 -13.60 5.09
CA THR A 91 8.99 -13.22 5.70
C THR A 91 8.87 -13.05 7.20
N LEU A 92 7.79 -12.43 7.69
CA LEU A 92 7.51 -12.33 9.13
C LEU A 92 7.43 -13.69 9.80
N GLN A 93 6.74 -14.66 9.21
CA GLN A 93 6.65 -16.02 9.78
C GLN A 93 8.02 -16.69 9.89
N THR A 94 8.88 -16.51 8.88
CA THR A 94 10.26 -17.02 8.93
C THR A 94 11.07 -16.33 10.02
N GLN A 95 10.96 -15.01 10.15
CA GLN A 95 11.68 -14.23 11.17
C GLN A 95 11.24 -14.62 12.59
N LEU A 96 9.93 -14.72 12.84
CA LEU A 96 9.40 -15.10 14.15
C LEU A 96 9.84 -16.51 14.58
N ARG A 97 9.91 -17.46 13.63
CA ARG A 97 10.41 -18.82 13.89
C ARG A 97 11.91 -18.89 14.13
N ALA A 98 12.67 -17.92 13.61
CA ALA A 98 14.11 -17.84 13.81
C ALA A 98 14.49 -17.22 15.16
N VAL A 99 13.56 -16.58 15.87
CA VAL A 99 13.80 -16.06 17.21
C VAL A 99 13.91 -17.23 18.19
N SER A 100 15.11 -17.47 18.71
CA SER A 100 15.38 -18.43 19.78
C SER A 100 15.94 -17.68 20.99
N PRO A 101 15.10 -17.27 21.96
CA PRO A 101 15.59 -16.51 23.10
C PRO A 101 16.41 -17.38 24.07
N PHE A 102 16.16 -18.69 24.12
CA PHE A 102 16.73 -19.61 25.11
C PHE A 102 18.04 -20.29 24.69
N ASP A 103 18.79 -19.66 23.79
CA ASP A 103 20.11 -20.14 23.37
C ASP A 103 21.11 -20.15 24.53
N ALA A 104 22.12 -21.01 24.44
CA ALA A 104 23.12 -21.21 25.51
C ALA A 104 23.90 -19.93 25.87
N GLU A 105 23.97 -18.96 24.95
CA GLU A 105 24.61 -17.65 25.17
C GLU A 105 23.77 -16.72 26.03
N ASN A 106 22.44 -16.70 25.83
CA ASN A 106 21.53 -15.84 26.60
C ASN A 106 21.09 -16.52 27.90
N TYR A 107 20.82 -17.82 27.87
CA TYR A 107 20.40 -18.62 29.02
C TYR A 107 21.38 -19.78 29.23
N SER A 108 22.41 -19.52 30.03
CA SER A 108 23.39 -20.54 30.40
C SER A 108 22.73 -21.67 31.19
N ASN A 109 23.31 -22.88 31.09
CA ASN A 109 22.81 -24.02 31.85
C ASN A 109 22.88 -23.77 33.37
N THR A 110 23.89 -23.03 33.84
CA THR A 110 24.02 -22.66 35.24
C THR A 110 22.87 -21.74 35.68
N TYR A 111 22.56 -20.72 34.89
CA TYR A 111 21.47 -19.79 35.17
C TYR A 111 20.11 -20.49 35.24
N LEU A 112 19.82 -21.41 34.30
CA LEU A 112 18.57 -22.18 34.32
C LEU A 112 18.45 -23.06 35.57
N LEU A 113 19.55 -23.65 36.03
CA LEU A 113 19.58 -24.48 37.23
C LEU A 113 19.50 -23.65 38.52
N GLU A 114 20.11 -22.47 38.54
CA GLU A 114 20.02 -21.51 39.65
C GLU A 114 18.59 -20.98 39.78
N ALA A 115 17.97 -20.53 38.68
CA ALA A 115 16.58 -20.12 38.67
C ALA A 115 15.63 -21.23 39.15
N ALA A 116 15.89 -22.47 38.76
CA ALA A 116 15.16 -23.64 39.24
C ALA A 116 15.30 -23.83 40.76
N ARG A 117 16.48 -23.61 41.33
CA ARG A 117 16.72 -23.66 42.79
C ARG A 117 16.06 -22.49 43.51
N ASP A 118 16.07 -21.30 42.91
CA ASP A 118 15.40 -20.14 43.47
C ASP A 118 13.88 -20.36 43.57
N CYS A 119 13.27 -21.01 42.57
CA CYS A 119 11.88 -21.44 42.61
C CYS A 119 11.62 -22.60 43.59
N GLU A 120 12.60 -23.47 43.86
CA GLU A 120 12.49 -24.51 44.90
C GLU A 120 12.52 -23.91 46.32
N GLY A 121 13.19 -22.77 46.49
CA GLY A 121 13.22 -22.01 47.75
C GLY A 121 13.87 -22.80 48.89
N ASN A 122 13.21 -22.81 50.06
CA ASN A 122 13.71 -23.50 51.27
C ASN A 122 13.23 -24.96 51.37
N HIS A 123 12.70 -25.53 50.28
CA HIS A 123 12.25 -26.91 50.28
C HIS A 123 13.44 -27.84 50.03
N LEU A 124 13.53 -28.93 50.82
CA LEU A 124 14.67 -29.84 50.81
C LEU A 124 14.61 -30.91 49.70
N SER A 125 13.39 -31.23 49.22
CA SER A 125 13.16 -32.29 48.22
C SER A 125 11.73 -32.25 47.66
N MET A 126 11.36 -31.15 46.98
CA MET A 126 10.07 -31.08 46.27
C MET A 126 10.35 -30.91 44.76
N PRO A 127 9.63 -31.62 43.86
CA PRO A 127 9.77 -31.37 42.44
C PRO A 127 9.45 -29.90 42.13
N ILE A 128 10.36 -29.24 41.41
CA ILE A 128 10.25 -27.81 41.05
C ILE A 128 8.89 -27.56 40.39
N PRO A 129 8.11 -26.56 40.84
CA PRO A 129 6.87 -26.17 40.20
C PRO A 129 7.19 -25.68 38.77
N PRO A 130 6.82 -26.44 37.70
CA PRO A 130 7.24 -26.10 36.34
C PRO A 130 6.62 -24.78 35.86
N ILE A 131 5.43 -24.46 36.36
CA ILE A 131 4.66 -23.26 36.01
C ILE A 131 5.29 -22.02 36.62
N GLU A 132 5.71 -22.06 37.89
CA GLU A 132 6.37 -20.94 38.55
C GLU A 132 7.71 -20.60 37.90
N LEU A 133 8.49 -21.62 37.52
CA LEU A 133 9.73 -21.43 36.77
C LEU A 133 9.47 -20.81 35.38
N LEU A 134 8.42 -21.24 34.69
CA LEU A 134 8.01 -20.65 33.42
C LEU A 134 7.67 -19.17 33.60
N GLU A 135 6.85 -18.83 34.59
CA GLU A 135 6.49 -17.44 34.92
C GLU A 135 7.72 -16.61 35.24
N HIS A 136 8.59 -17.10 36.12
CA HIS A 136 9.81 -16.41 36.54
C HIS A 136 10.76 -16.14 35.35
N MET A 137 10.89 -17.09 34.42
CA MET A 137 11.78 -16.95 33.25
C MET A 137 11.17 -16.12 32.13
N LEU A 138 9.88 -16.27 31.85
CA LEU A 138 9.21 -15.59 30.75
C LEU A 138 8.85 -14.14 31.08
N GLN A 139 8.56 -13.84 32.35
CA GLN A 139 8.24 -12.50 32.85
C GLN A 139 9.46 -11.77 33.42
N HIS A 140 10.67 -12.27 33.15
CA HIS A 140 11.90 -11.67 33.68
C HIS A 140 12.02 -10.17 33.28
N PRO A 141 12.22 -9.26 34.25
CA PRO A 141 12.08 -7.81 34.03
C PRO A 141 13.03 -7.24 32.96
N GLU A 142 14.27 -7.75 32.90
CA GLU A 142 15.29 -7.24 31.96
C GLU A 142 15.36 -8.00 30.63
N ARG A 143 15.05 -9.30 30.62
CA ARG A 143 15.30 -10.18 29.47
C ARG A 143 14.08 -10.33 28.56
N ARG A 144 12.87 -10.19 29.11
CA ARG A 144 11.55 -10.24 28.45
C ARG A 144 11.59 -10.98 27.10
N PRO A 145 11.73 -12.32 27.11
CA PRO A 145 11.94 -13.10 25.88
C PRO A 145 10.80 -12.96 24.87
N ILE A 146 9.55 -12.81 25.33
CA ILE A 146 8.36 -12.62 24.48
C ILE A 146 8.43 -11.28 23.74
N ARG A 147 8.99 -10.24 24.36
CA ARG A 147 9.22 -8.91 23.78
C ARG A 147 10.02 -8.92 22.49
N LEU A 148 10.94 -9.87 22.34
CA LEU A 148 11.79 -9.98 21.16
C LEU A 148 10.96 -10.22 19.88
N LEU A 149 9.74 -10.75 20.02
CA LEU A 149 8.81 -10.96 18.92
C LEU A 149 8.21 -9.66 18.37
N LEU A 150 8.24 -8.56 19.14
CA LEU A 150 7.72 -7.27 18.71
C LEU A 150 8.52 -6.67 17.54
N GLN A 151 9.85 -6.76 17.58
CA GLN A 151 10.72 -6.14 16.56
C GLN A 151 10.44 -6.69 15.14
N PRO A 152 10.36 -8.02 14.92
CA PRO A 152 9.91 -8.57 13.64
C PRO A 152 8.52 -8.06 13.21
N CYS A 153 7.56 -7.96 14.14
CA CYS A 153 6.22 -7.45 13.84
C CYS A 153 6.24 -5.99 13.37
N LEU A 154 7.03 -5.12 14.04
CA LEU A 154 7.19 -3.72 13.65
C LEU A 154 7.92 -3.58 12.30
N ALA A 155 8.93 -4.41 12.04
CA ALA A 155 9.63 -4.44 10.75
C ALA A 155 8.69 -4.84 9.60
N CYS A 156 7.79 -5.80 9.84
CA CYS A 156 6.74 -6.18 8.88
C CYS A 156 5.79 -5.01 8.61
N LEU A 157 5.32 -4.33 9.66
CA LEU A 157 4.46 -3.15 9.52
C LEU A 157 5.15 -2.02 8.73
N HIS A 158 6.42 -1.74 9.01
CA HIS A 158 7.21 -0.77 8.26
C HIS A 158 7.27 -1.11 6.77
N THR A 159 7.53 -2.39 6.45
CA THR A 159 7.60 -2.86 5.05
C THR A 159 6.27 -2.69 4.33
N VAL A 160 5.14 -3.02 4.99
CA VAL A 160 3.80 -2.82 4.43
C VAL A 160 3.49 -1.33 4.24
N TYR A 161 3.86 -0.47 5.20
CA TYR A 161 3.72 0.98 5.09
C TYR A 161 4.46 1.53 3.86
N GLU A 162 5.72 1.14 3.65
CA GLU A 162 6.51 1.58 2.51
C GLU A 162 5.93 1.12 1.17
N GLU A 163 5.36 -0.09 1.11
CA GLU A 163 4.67 -0.58 -0.09
C GLU A 163 3.40 0.22 -0.41
N LEU A 164 2.60 0.58 0.61
CA LEU A 164 1.42 1.44 0.43
C LEU A 164 1.83 2.85 -0.02
N ARG A 165 2.90 3.41 0.55
CA ARG A 165 3.45 4.71 0.15
C ARG A 165 3.96 4.68 -1.29
N ALA A 166 4.72 3.65 -1.66
CA ALA A 166 5.21 3.48 -3.02
C ALA A 166 4.08 3.33 -4.05
N MET A 167 3.01 2.62 -3.69
CA MET A 167 1.79 2.51 -4.50
C MET A 167 1.12 3.87 -4.69
N SER A 168 0.90 4.62 -3.60
CA SER A 168 0.33 5.98 -3.64
C SER A 168 1.12 6.89 -4.60
N CYS A 169 2.45 6.92 -4.47
CA CYS A 169 3.33 7.68 -5.35
C CYS A 169 3.22 7.30 -6.84
N LYS A 170 3.01 6.02 -7.16
CA LYS A 170 2.82 5.57 -8.55
C LYS A 170 1.48 6.02 -9.12
N LEU A 171 0.41 5.94 -8.32
CA LEU A 171 -0.93 6.37 -8.73
C LEU A 171 -0.98 7.88 -8.97
N LEU A 172 -0.25 8.67 -8.18
CA LEU A 172 -0.14 10.12 -8.34
C LEU A 172 0.62 10.52 -9.61
N LYS A 173 1.45 9.66 -10.20
CA LYS A 173 2.20 9.97 -11.44
C LYS A 173 1.36 9.79 -12.73
N LYS A 174 0.09 9.41 -12.64
CA LYS A 174 -0.80 9.30 -13.81
C LYS A 174 -1.02 10.67 -14.47
N ALA A 175 -1.23 10.67 -15.79
CA ALA A 175 -1.36 11.87 -16.64
C ALA A 175 -2.44 12.87 -16.17
N SER A 176 -3.54 12.37 -15.60
CA SER A 176 -4.62 13.20 -15.04
C SER A 176 -4.20 14.01 -13.80
N MET A 177 -3.24 13.50 -13.04
CA MET A 177 -2.72 14.13 -11.81
C MET A 177 -1.50 15.00 -12.09
N SER A 178 -0.68 14.66 -13.09
CA SER A 178 0.47 15.48 -13.49
C SER A 178 0.07 16.85 -14.07
N ARG A 179 -1.19 17.00 -14.51
CA ARG A 179 -1.74 18.27 -14.99
C ARG A 179 -1.87 19.32 -13.89
N PHE A 180 -2.07 18.91 -12.63
CA PHE A 180 -2.30 19.81 -11.50
C PHE A 180 -1.27 19.56 -10.38
N PRO A 181 -0.04 20.09 -10.48
CA PRO A 181 1.04 19.80 -9.54
C PRO A 181 0.71 20.21 -8.10
N THR A 182 0.00 21.33 -7.90
CA THR A 182 -0.42 21.79 -6.57
C THR A 182 -1.43 20.85 -5.93
N LEU A 183 -2.44 20.41 -6.68
CA LEU A 183 -3.41 19.40 -6.22
C LEU A 183 -2.72 18.06 -5.96
N GLN A 184 -1.81 17.63 -6.83
CA GLN A 184 -1.03 16.41 -6.66
C GLN A 184 -0.21 16.42 -5.37
N ALA A 185 0.47 17.54 -5.08
CA ALA A 185 1.22 17.71 -3.84
C ALA A 185 0.31 17.62 -2.62
N ARG A 186 -0.86 18.28 -2.65
CA ARG A 186 -1.84 18.22 -1.55
C ARG A 186 -2.40 16.82 -1.33
N ILE A 187 -2.80 16.11 -2.38
CA ILE A 187 -3.28 14.72 -2.26
C ILE A 187 -2.17 13.82 -1.70
N ARG A 188 -0.92 14.01 -2.14
CA ARG A 188 0.23 13.26 -1.61
C ARG A 188 0.40 13.49 -0.11
N ASP A 189 0.49 14.74 0.31
CA ASP A 189 0.77 15.09 1.71
C ASP A 189 -0.36 14.58 2.63
N GLU A 190 -1.61 14.66 2.18
CA GLU A 190 -2.76 14.12 2.92
C GLU A 190 -2.80 12.59 2.95
N SER A 191 -2.42 11.94 1.85
CA SER A 191 -2.32 10.48 1.78
C SER A 191 -1.19 9.96 2.68
N ASP A 192 -0.02 10.60 2.66
CA ASP A 192 1.10 10.27 3.52
C ASP A 192 0.76 10.49 5.00
N GLY A 193 0.06 11.59 5.31
CA GLY A 193 -0.46 11.85 6.65
C GLY A 193 -1.46 10.80 7.13
N LEU A 194 -2.32 10.28 6.23
CA LEU A 194 -3.23 9.18 6.55
C LEU A 194 -2.46 7.87 6.82
N LEU A 195 -1.50 7.52 5.97
CA LEU A 195 -0.68 6.32 6.13
C LEU A 195 0.13 6.35 7.43
N LEU A 196 0.67 7.52 7.80
CA LEU A 196 1.42 7.69 9.04
C LEU A 196 0.55 7.51 10.29
N ARG A 197 -0.68 8.06 10.29
CA ARG A 197 -1.64 7.85 11.38
C ARG A 197 -2.05 6.39 11.52
N ALA A 198 -2.34 5.73 10.40
CA ALA A 198 -2.70 4.31 10.39
C ALA A 198 -1.53 3.42 10.89
N ARG A 199 -0.29 3.75 10.50
CA ARG A 199 0.91 3.09 11.01
C ARG A 199 1.02 3.22 12.52
N GLY A 200 0.94 4.43 13.08
CA GLY A 200 1.03 4.64 14.53
C GLY A 200 -0.05 3.91 15.31
N ALA A 201 -1.30 3.89 14.81
CA ALA A 201 -2.37 3.11 15.41
C ALA A 201 -2.08 1.60 15.37
N CYS A 202 -1.54 1.08 14.27
CA CYS A 202 -1.17 -0.32 14.14
C CYS A 202 0.03 -0.70 15.03
N GLU A 203 1.03 0.17 15.18
CA GLU A 203 2.18 -0.04 16.08
C GLU A 203 1.69 -0.25 17.52
N MET A 204 0.76 0.59 17.99
CA MET A 204 0.15 0.44 19.31
C MET A 204 -0.59 -0.88 19.47
N LYS A 205 -1.29 -1.36 18.43
CA LYS A 205 -2.00 -2.65 18.49
C LYS A 205 -1.07 -3.86 18.46
N LEU A 206 0.04 -3.81 17.72
CA LEU A 206 1.05 -4.85 17.75
C LEU A 206 1.75 -4.91 19.12
N GLN A 207 1.99 -3.74 19.70
CA GLN A 207 2.52 -3.58 21.04
C GLN A 207 1.59 -4.19 22.10
N GLU A 208 0.30 -3.85 22.07
CA GLU A 208 -0.73 -4.43 22.95
C GLU A 208 -0.83 -5.95 22.79
N LEU A 209 -0.71 -6.49 21.57
CA LEU A 209 -0.72 -7.93 21.32
C LEU A 209 0.41 -8.66 22.04
N VAL A 210 1.62 -8.11 22.03
CA VAL A 210 2.77 -8.70 22.73
C VAL A 210 2.64 -8.51 24.24
N ASP A 211 2.16 -7.35 24.69
CA ASP A 211 1.93 -7.08 26.11
C ASP A 211 0.91 -8.05 26.73
N MET A 212 -0.13 -8.43 25.98
CA MET A 212 -1.11 -9.43 26.43
C MET A 212 -0.48 -10.80 26.67
N GLU A 213 0.42 -11.25 25.78
CA GLU A 213 1.12 -12.53 25.92
C GLU A 213 2.15 -12.53 27.07
N GLU A 214 2.67 -11.36 27.44
CA GLU A 214 3.57 -11.21 28.59
C GLU A 214 2.82 -11.11 29.92
N ALA A 215 1.64 -10.48 29.92
CA ALA A 215 0.85 -10.24 31.12
C ALA A 215 0.26 -11.54 31.71
N TYR A 216 -0.02 -12.54 30.88
CA TYR A 216 -0.60 -13.80 31.33
C TYR A 216 -0.04 -15.00 30.56
N ILE A 217 0.44 -16.01 31.31
CA ILE A 217 0.98 -17.24 30.76
C ILE A 217 -0.12 -18.29 30.69
N SER A 218 -0.61 -18.56 29.48
CA SER A 218 -1.71 -19.51 29.24
C SER A 218 -1.19 -20.89 28.91
N THR A 219 -1.26 -21.82 29.87
CA THR A 219 -0.75 -23.19 29.72
C THR A 219 -1.73 -24.16 29.08
N ASP A 220 -2.89 -23.72 28.58
CA ASP A 220 -3.98 -24.59 28.10
C ASP A 220 -3.74 -25.21 26.71
N ASP A 221 -2.62 -24.91 26.05
CA ASP A 221 -2.32 -25.46 24.73
C ASP A 221 -2.03 -26.98 24.79
N ALA A 222 -2.78 -27.76 24.01
CA ALA A 222 -2.70 -29.23 24.03
C ALA A 222 -1.35 -29.80 23.57
N VAL A 223 -0.58 -29.07 22.75
CA VAL A 223 0.78 -29.47 22.36
C VAL A 223 1.73 -29.24 23.53
N PHE A 224 1.67 -28.05 24.12
CA PHE A 224 2.45 -27.68 25.28
C PHE A 224 2.18 -28.60 26.48
N LEU A 225 0.91 -28.87 26.84
CA LEU A 225 0.56 -29.75 27.96
C LEU A 225 1.11 -31.16 27.82
N ARG A 226 1.14 -31.70 26.60
CA ARG A 226 1.73 -33.02 26.32
C ARG A 226 3.24 -33.01 26.49
N GLU A 227 3.92 -32.00 25.96
CA GLU A 227 5.38 -31.85 26.12
C GLU A 227 5.75 -31.59 27.58
N LEU A 228 4.95 -30.81 28.30
CA LEU A 228 5.08 -30.57 29.73
C LEU A 228 4.88 -31.86 30.53
N ALA A 229 3.86 -32.67 30.23
CA ALA A 229 3.64 -33.94 30.91
C ALA A 229 4.82 -34.92 30.72
N ASP A 230 5.39 -34.98 29.53
CA ASP A 230 6.59 -35.79 29.27
C ASP A 230 7.84 -35.22 29.94
N ALA A 231 7.94 -33.89 30.07
CA ALA A 231 9.03 -33.25 30.79
C ALA A 231 8.93 -33.47 32.30
N VAL A 232 7.74 -33.38 32.89
CA VAL A 232 7.47 -33.65 34.31
C VAL A 232 7.84 -35.09 34.67
N LYS A 233 7.56 -36.08 33.81
CA LYS A 233 8.03 -37.46 34.03
C LYS A 233 9.55 -37.57 34.13
N LYS A 234 10.28 -36.77 33.35
CA LYS A 234 11.75 -36.75 33.34
C LYS A 234 12.34 -35.99 34.54
N LEU A 235 11.66 -34.93 35.00
CA LEU A 235 12.03 -34.16 36.20
C LEU A 235 12.09 -35.02 37.47
N VAL A 236 11.31 -36.12 37.53
CA VAL A 236 11.37 -37.09 38.64
C VAL A 236 12.76 -37.74 38.78
N ASN A 237 13.53 -37.83 37.70
CA ASN A 237 14.86 -38.44 37.70
C ASN A 237 16.00 -37.44 37.96
N GLY A 238 15.69 -36.14 38.09
CA GLY A 238 16.67 -35.07 38.26
C GLY A 238 16.35 -33.84 37.41
N VAL A 239 16.88 -32.69 37.85
CA VAL A 239 16.70 -31.40 37.19
C VAL A 239 17.84 -31.18 36.20
N ASP A 240 17.53 -31.28 34.92
CA ASP A 240 18.47 -31.03 33.83
C ASP A 240 18.18 -29.69 33.14
N ALA A 241 19.23 -28.88 32.92
CA ALA A 241 19.10 -27.60 32.22
C ALA A 241 18.54 -27.74 30.79
N THR A 242 18.82 -28.87 30.12
CA THR A 242 18.31 -29.19 28.78
C THR A 242 16.79 -29.37 28.79
N LEU A 243 16.25 -29.96 29.86
CA LEU A 243 14.82 -30.17 30.03
C LEU A 243 14.09 -28.86 30.29
N LEU A 244 14.64 -28.02 31.18
CA LEU A 244 14.11 -26.68 31.46
C LEU A 244 14.07 -25.81 30.19
N ARG A 245 15.16 -25.83 29.41
CA ARG A 245 15.22 -25.15 28.11
C ARG A 245 14.14 -25.67 27.16
N SER A 246 13.95 -26.99 27.10
CA SER A 246 12.91 -27.58 26.24
C SER A 246 11.50 -27.11 26.60
N ILE A 247 11.17 -27.01 27.90
CA ILE A 247 9.85 -26.54 28.36
C ILE A 247 9.65 -25.06 28.00
N LEU A 248 10.66 -24.21 28.26
CA LEU A 248 10.63 -22.79 27.91
C LEU A 248 10.48 -22.56 26.40
N SER A 249 11.27 -23.27 25.59
CA SER A 249 11.18 -23.22 24.13
C SER A 249 9.83 -23.73 23.61
N SER A 250 9.24 -24.74 24.24
CA SER A 250 7.92 -25.28 23.89
C SER A 250 6.81 -24.24 24.13
N TYR A 251 6.79 -23.60 25.30
CA TYR A 251 5.84 -22.54 25.58
C TYR A 251 6.02 -21.35 24.61
N PHE A 252 7.27 -20.92 24.42
CA PHE A 252 7.57 -19.82 23.50
C PHE A 252 7.16 -20.12 22.05
N ALA A 253 7.31 -21.36 21.58
CA ALA A 253 6.82 -21.77 20.27
C ALA A 253 5.29 -21.63 20.12
N THR A 254 4.55 -21.81 21.22
CA THR A 254 3.10 -21.56 21.26
C THR A 254 2.79 -20.06 21.11
N VAL A 255 3.50 -19.20 21.85
CA VAL A 255 3.38 -17.74 21.72
C VAL A 255 3.74 -17.27 20.30
N VAL A 256 4.83 -17.78 19.73
CA VAL A 256 5.24 -17.52 18.33
C VAL A 256 4.13 -17.88 17.35
N ARG A 257 3.45 -19.01 17.55
CA ARG A 257 2.32 -19.44 16.71
C ARG A 257 1.10 -18.54 16.86
N THR A 258 0.80 -18.06 18.06
CA THR A 258 -0.27 -17.08 18.29
C THR A 258 0.04 -15.75 17.58
N ILE A 259 1.22 -15.19 17.82
CA ILE A 259 1.66 -13.92 17.22
C ILE A 259 1.80 -14.02 15.70
N SER A 260 2.29 -15.15 15.17
CA SER A 260 2.40 -15.39 13.72
C SER A 260 1.04 -15.34 13.01
N ASN A 261 -0.05 -15.64 13.72
CA ASN A 261 -1.40 -15.54 13.19
C ASN A 261 -2.05 -14.18 13.49
N ALA A 262 -1.80 -13.60 14.66
CA ALA A 262 -2.41 -12.35 15.10
C ALA A 262 -1.79 -11.12 14.43
N ALA A 263 -0.46 -11.05 14.32
CA ALA A 263 0.23 -9.88 13.80
C ALA A 263 -0.13 -9.55 12.33
N PRO A 264 -0.16 -10.50 11.37
CA PRO A 264 -0.63 -10.20 10.01
C PRO A 264 -2.08 -9.72 9.96
N LYS A 265 -2.95 -10.25 10.83
CA LYS A 265 -4.36 -9.82 10.92
C LYS A 265 -4.47 -8.40 11.45
N ALA A 266 -3.67 -8.05 12.46
CA ALA A 266 -3.59 -6.69 12.99
C ALA A 266 -3.12 -5.70 11.92
N VAL A 267 -2.03 -6.02 11.20
CA VAL A 267 -1.54 -5.19 10.10
C VAL A 267 -2.58 -5.05 8.98
N MET A 268 -3.23 -6.15 8.59
CA MET A 268 -4.28 -6.10 7.57
C MET A 268 -5.47 -5.22 7.99
N LEU A 269 -5.89 -5.29 9.25
CA LEU A 269 -7.03 -4.52 9.76
C LEU A 269 -6.69 -3.05 9.98
N PHE A 270 -5.66 -2.77 10.78
CA PHE A 270 -5.36 -1.42 11.27
C PHE A 270 -4.51 -0.60 10.28
N MET A 271 -3.82 -1.24 9.34
CA MET A 271 -3.06 -0.54 8.30
C MET A 271 -3.76 -0.58 6.96
N VAL A 272 -4.01 -1.76 6.39
CA VAL A 272 -4.51 -1.88 5.01
C VAL A 272 -6.00 -1.53 4.91
N LYS A 273 -6.87 -2.18 5.70
CA LYS A 273 -8.31 -1.90 5.66
C LYS A 273 -8.64 -0.50 6.17
N ALA A 274 -8.01 -0.07 7.27
CA ALA A 274 -8.21 1.28 7.80
C ALA A 274 -7.90 2.37 6.76
N THR A 275 -6.79 2.24 6.02
CA THR A 275 -6.44 3.19 4.96
C THR A 275 -7.40 3.08 3.77
N GLN A 276 -7.82 1.88 3.39
CA GLN A 276 -8.82 1.64 2.35
C GLN A 276 -10.17 2.33 2.65
N GLU A 277 -10.64 2.28 3.89
CA GLU A 277 -11.91 2.86 4.31
C GLU A 277 -11.83 4.37 4.50
N GLN A 278 -10.69 4.87 5.01
CA GLN A 278 -10.51 6.27 5.36
C GLN A 278 -10.00 7.15 4.21
N VAL A 279 -9.41 6.58 3.15
CA VAL A 279 -8.82 7.37 2.06
C VAL A 279 -9.82 8.33 1.42
N TYR A 280 -11.05 7.87 1.18
CA TYR A 280 -12.08 8.69 0.57
C TYR A 280 -12.52 9.83 1.49
N ALA A 281 -12.85 9.51 2.75
CA ALA A 281 -13.27 10.51 3.73
C ALA A 281 -12.17 11.56 3.98
N CYS A 282 -10.93 11.10 4.17
CA CYS A 282 -9.79 11.98 4.44
C CYS A 282 -9.54 12.95 3.28
N LEU A 283 -9.49 12.45 2.03
CA LEU A 283 -9.22 13.29 0.88
C LEU A 283 -10.42 14.17 0.51
N PHE A 284 -11.66 13.68 0.68
CA PHE A 284 -12.85 14.48 0.42
C PHE A 284 -12.97 15.67 1.38
N GLU A 285 -12.77 15.44 2.69
CA GLU A 285 -12.86 16.51 3.68
C GLU A 285 -11.68 17.49 3.60
N ARG A 286 -10.47 16.99 3.37
CA ARG A 286 -9.27 17.84 3.40
C ARG A 286 -8.96 18.51 2.07
N VAL A 287 -9.32 17.90 0.94
CA VAL A 287 -9.05 18.46 -0.39
C VAL A 287 -10.33 18.94 -1.06
N GLY A 288 -11.41 18.16 -0.98
CA GLY A 288 -12.66 18.44 -1.69
C GLY A 288 -13.52 19.58 -1.11
N ARG A 289 -13.36 19.93 0.17
CA ARG A 289 -14.06 21.06 0.83
C ARG A 289 -13.26 22.37 0.85
N GLN A 290 -11.98 22.34 0.52
CA GLN A 290 -11.17 23.57 0.48
C GLN A 290 -11.57 24.44 -0.71
N THR A 291 -11.37 25.74 -0.58
CA THR A 291 -11.61 26.70 -1.66
C THR A 291 -10.78 26.30 -2.88
N PRO A 292 -11.34 26.26 -4.10
CA PRO A 292 -10.62 25.79 -5.29
C PRO A 292 -9.46 26.69 -5.73
N ALA A 293 -9.29 27.86 -5.09
CA ALA A 293 -8.25 28.82 -5.40
C ALA A 293 -6.84 28.21 -5.20
N GLY A 294 -6.03 28.21 -6.27
CA GLY A 294 -4.64 27.73 -6.27
C GLY A 294 -4.45 26.21 -6.41
N LEU A 295 -5.50 25.39 -6.28
CA LEU A 295 -5.38 23.93 -6.40
C LEU A 295 -5.31 23.45 -7.86
N LEU A 296 -6.05 24.12 -8.76
CA LEU A 296 -6.16 23.74 -10.18
C LEU A 296 -5.30 24.63 -11.09
N GLU A 297 -4.07 24.91 -10.67
CA GLU A 297 -3.12 25.63 -11.51
C GLU A 297 -2.52 24.68 -12.55
N GLU A 298 -2.69 25.03 -13.82
CA GLU A 298 -2.09 24.30 -14.94
C GLU A 298 -0.75 24.92 -15.33
N PRO A 299 0.23 24.11 -15.76
CA PRO A 299 1.41 24.64 -16.43
C PRO A 299 1.01 25.46 -17.66
N ALA A 300 1.56 26.67 -17.81
CA ALA A 300 1.25 27.56 -18.94
C ALA A 300 1.47 26.91 -20.31
N GLU A 301 2.42 25.97 -20.42
CA GLU A 301 2.68 25.21 -21.65
C GLU A 301 1.52 24.27 -22.03
N MET A 302 0.84 23.67 -21.05
CA MET A 302 -0.29 22.76 -21.28
C MET A 302 -1.52 23.53 -21.75
N GLU A 303 -1.78 24.70 -21.16
CA GLU A 303 -2.86 25.58 -21.61
C GLU A 303 -2.60 26.12 -23.01
N ALA A 304 -1.37 26.56 -23.30
CA ALA A 304 -0.98 27.04 -24.62
C ALA A 304 -1.10 25.95 -25.69
N LYS A 305 -0.64 24.72 -25.38
CA LYS A 305 -0.81 23.56 -26.27
C LYS A 305 -2.28 23.22 -26.51
N ARG A 306 -3.13 23.26 -25.47
CA ARG A 306 -4.57 23.00 -25.60
C ARG A 306 -5.24 24.03 -26.51
N ARG A 307 -4.96 25.33 -26.31
CA ARG A 307 -5.48 26.40 -27.17
C ARG A 307 -5.01 26.24 -28.62
N ALA A 308 -3.74 25.90 -28.84
CA ALA A 308 -3.20 25.66 -30.17
C ALA A 308 -3.86 24.45 -30.86
N ASP A 309 -3.99 23.32 -30.17
CA ASP A 309 -4.64 22.12 -30.71
C ASP A 309 -6.15 22.35 -30.92
N GLU A 310 -6.85 23.14 -30.08
CA GLU A 310 -8.26 23.55 -30.29
C GLU A 310 -8.41 24.41 -31.54
N GLU A 311 -7.51 25.37 -31.76
CA GLU A 311 -7.51 26.22 -32.94
C GLU A 311 -7.25 25.41 -34.22
N VAL A 312 -6.26 24.51 -34.18
CA VAL A 312 -5.96 23.59 -35.28
C VAL A 312 -7.15 22.68 -35.56
N LEU A 313 -7.79 22.12 -34.53
CA LEU A 313 -8.98 21.29 -34.70
C LEU A 313 -10.15 22.07 -35.30
N GLY A 314 -10.35 23.31 -34.86
CA GLY A 314 -11.36 24.21 -35.43
C GLY A 314 -11.12 24.48 -36.91
N LYS A 315 -9.87 24.76 -37.29
CA LYS A 315 -9.45 24.94 -38.70
C LYS A 315 -9.66 23.67 -39.53
N LEU A 316 -9.29 22.49 -38.99
CA LEU A 316 -9.47 21.20 -39.67
C LEU A 316 -10.96 20.85 -39.86
N ARG A 317 -11.81 21.12 -38.86
CA ARG A 317 -13.26 20.92 -38.95
C ARG A 317 -13.90 21.88 -39.97
N ALA A 318 -13.48 23.14 -39.97
CA ALA A 318 -13.93 24.12 -40.97
C ALA A 318 -13.51 23.71 -42.39
N ALA A 319 -12.25 23.29 -42.58
CA ALA A 319 -11.73 22.79 -43.85
C ALA A 319 -12.52 21.56 -44.34
N ARG A 320 -12.81 20.62 -43.43
CA ARG A 320 -13.65 19.44 -43.74
C ARG A 320 -15.06 19.86 -44.19
N GLY A 321 -15.70 20.77 -43.47
CA GLY A 321 -17.03 21.29 -43.85
C GLY A 321 -17.03 21.97 -45.22
N THR A 322 -16.01 22.77 -45.55
CA THR A 322 -15.89 23.40 -46.87
C THR A 322 -15.66 22.38 -47.99
N LEU A 323 -14.90 21.32 -47.73
CA LEU A 323 -14.65 20.27 -48.72
C LEU A 323 -15.89 19.39 -48.95
N GLU A 324 -16.70 19.17 -47.92
CA GLU A 324 -18.01 18.48 -48.05
C GLU A 324 -19.00 19.31 -48.88
N THR A 325 -18.96 20.64 -48.82
CA THR A 325 -19.80 21.50 -49.68
C THR A 325 -19.31 21.61 -51.13
N LEU A 326 -18.07 21.24 -51.40
CA LEU A 326 -17.45 21.28 -52.74
C LEU A 326 -17.51 19.93 -53.47
N ALA A 327 -17.78 18.84 -52.76
CA ALA A 327 -17.98 17.50 -53.30
C ALA A 327 -19.38 17.34 -53.89
#